data_AF-A0A6A5QF30-F1
#
_entry.id   AF-A0A6A5QF30-F1
#
_cell.length_a   1.000
_cell.length_b   1.000
_cell.length_c   1.000
_cell.angle_alpha   90.00
_cell.angle_beta   90.00
_cell.angle_gamma   90.00
#
_symmetry.space_group_name_H-M   'P 1'
#
loop_
_entity.id
_entity.type
_entity.pdbx_description
1 polymer ?
#
loop_
_entity_poly.entity_id
_entity_poly.type
_entity_poly.pdbx_seq_one_letter_code
_entity_poly.pdbx_strand_id
1 'polypeptide(L)' 'MELLNKVAEFFVGNEYRLLIIDSIMALFRVDYTGRGELNERQQKLNQFLSKLTHVAEG' A
#
# COMPACT_ATOMS: atom_id res chain seq x y z
N MET A 1 -4.61 -2.56 -5.49
CA MET A 1 -3.30 -2.83 -6.13
C MET A 1 -3.05 -1.94 -7.33
N GLU A 2 -4.04 -1.70 -8.20
CA GLU A 2 -3.89 -0.84 -9.37
C GLU A 2 -3.42 0.58 -9.04
N LEU A 3 -3.93 1.17 -7.95
CA LEU A 3 -3.52 2.51 -7.48
C LEU A 3 -2.02 2.59 -7.19
N LEU A 4 -1.44 1.56 -6.57
CA LEU A 4 -0.02 1.56 -6.21
C LEU A 4 0.88 1.49 -7.45
N ASN A 5 0.46 0.73 -8.47
CA ASN A 5 1.16 0.68 -9.75
C ASN A 5 1.13 2.04 -10.45
N LYS A 6 -0.02 2.71 -10.46
CA LYS A 6 -0.14 4.10 -10.99
C LYS A 6 0.73 5.08 -10.21
N VAL A 7 0.81 4.93 -8.89
CA VAL A 7 1.72 5.76 -8.08
C VAL A 7 3.17 5.51 -8.49
N ALA A 8 3.59 4.25 -8.62
CA ALA A 8 4.96 3.91 -9.02
C ALA A 8 5.36 4.53 -10.37
N GLU A 9 4.44 4.60 -11.35
CA GLU A 9 4.67 5.26 -12.65
C GLU A 9 5.10 6.73 -12.51
N PHE A 10 4.55 7.47 -11.53
CA PHE A 10 4.96 8.86 -11.28
C PHE A 10 6.40 8.98 -10.76
N PHE A 11 6.94 7.94 -10.11
CA PHE A 11 8.29 7.98 -9.55
C PHE A 11 9.38 7.60 -10.57
N VAL A 12 9.04 6.90 -11.66
CA VAL A 12 9.99 6.50 -12.73
C VAL A 12 10.69 7.72 -13.33
N GLY A 13 9.98 8.84 -13.47
CA GLY A 13 10.53 10.09 -14.01
C GLY A 13 11.42 10.89 -13.05
N ASN A 14 11.59 10.44 -11.79
CA ASN A 14 12.27 11.18 -10.71
C ASN A 14 11.69 12.58 -10.39
N GLU A 15 10.50 12.90 -10.89
CA GLU A 15 9.80 14.17 -10.60
C GLU A 15 9.27 14.20 -9.16
N TYR A 16 8.93 13.04 -8.61
CA TYR A 16 8.48 12.87 -7.24
C TYR A 16 9.51 12.08 -6.42
N ARG A 17 9.73 12.49 -5.16
CA ARG A 17 10.70 11.86 -4.24
C ARG A 17 10.17 11.55 -2.85
N LEU A 18 8.88 11.81 -2.61
CA LEU A 18 8.23 11.58 -1.32
C LEU A 18 6.80 11.09 -1.55
N LEU A 19 6.46 9.97 -0.92
CA LEU A 19 5.10 9.44 -0.85
C LEU A 19 4.68 9.38 0.62
N ILE A 20 3.58 10.07 0.97
CA ILE A 20 2.97 10.03 2.30
C ILE A 20 1.59 9.38 2.18
N ILE A 21 1.31 8.40 3.04
CA ILE A 21 0.00 7.74 3.11
C ILE A 21 -0.55 7.92 4.52
N ASP A 22 -1.53 8.82 4.66
CA ASP A 22 -2.27 9.04 5.90
C ASP A 22 -3.76 8.71 5.71
N SER A 23 -4.32 7.64 6.29
CA SER A 23 -3.65 6.56 7.04
C SER A 23 -3.71 5.25 6.27
N ILE A 24 -2.60 4.50 6.31
CA ILE A 24 -2.56 3.18 5.67
C ILE A 24 -3.64 2.24 6.23
N MET A 25 -3.95 2.35 7.52
CA MET A 25 -4.94 1.49 8.18
C MET A 25 -6.37 1.74 7.72
N ALA A 26 -6.71 2.97 7.31
CA ALA A 26 -8.06 3.27 6.80
C ALA A 26 -8.38 2.41 5.57
N LEU A 27 -7.41 2.21 4.67
CA LEU A 27 -7.58 1.41 3.45
C LEU A 27 -7.87 -0.07 3.73
N PHE A 28 -7.41 -0.61 4.87
CA PHE A 28 -7.55 -2.03 5.21
C PHE A 28 -8.53 -2.28 6.36
N ARG A 29 -9.16 -1.25 6.93
CA ARG A 29 -10.08 -1.43 8.07
C ARG A 29 -11.56 -1.40 7.65
N VAL A 30 -11.87 -0.78 6.52
CA VAL A 30 -13.24 -0.71 6.00
C VAL A 30 -13.69 -2.08 5.45
N ASP A 31 -12.77 -2.81 4.82
CA ASP A 31 -13.09 -4.07 4.13
C ASP A 31 -13.03 -5.31 5.04
N TYR A 32 -12.51 -5.17 6.27
CA TYR A 32 -12.24 -6.29 7.18
C TYR A 32 -12.75 -5.95 8.58
N THR A 33 -14.01 -6.25 8.86
CA THR A 33 -14.73 -5.82 10.08
C THR A 33 -14.84 -6.95 11.13
N GLY A 34 -14.71 -8.21 10.72
CA GLY A 34 -14.81 -9.38 11.60
C GLY A 34 -13.46 -9.87 12.16
N ARG A 35 -13.46 -10.48 13.36
CA ARG A 35 -12.26 -11.14 13.92
C ARG A 35 -11.72 -12.28 13.04
N GLY A 36 -12.59 -12.97 12.30
CA GLY A 36 -12.20 -14.04 11.36
C GLY A 36 -11.41 -13.53 10.16
N GLU A 37 -11.50 -12.24 9.86
CA GLU A 37 -10.87 -11.60 8.71
C GLU A 37 -9.51 -10.97 9.06
N LEU A 38 -9.10 -11.03 10.33
CA LEU A 38 -7.87 -10.43 10.83
C LEU A 38 -6.64 -10.95 10.08
N ASN A 39 -6.55 -12.26 9.88
CA ASN A 39 -5.41 -12.86 9.18
C ASN A 39 -5.35 -12.43 7.72
N GLU A 40 -6.49 -12.39 7.03
CA GLU A 40 -6.56 -11.94 5.63
C GLU A 40 -6.16 -10.47 5.50
N ARG A 41 -6.67 -9.62 6.40
CA ARG A 41 -6.28 -8.21 6.49
C ARG A 41 -4.77 -8.04 6.66
N GLN A 42 -4.17 -8.77 7.60
CA GLN A 42 -2.72 -8.70 7.85
C GLN A 42 -1.92 -9.17 6.63
N GLN A 43 -2.38 -10.23 5.95
CA GLN A 43 -1.72 -10.72 4.74
C GLN A 43 -1.76 -9.69 3.61
N LYS A 44 -2.92 -9.05 3.38
CA LYS A 44 -3.09 -8.01 2.34
C LYS A 44 -2.31 -6.74 2.65
N LEU A 45 -2.32 -6.31 3.91
CA LEU A 45 -1.51 -5.19 4.36
C LEU A 45 -0.02 -5.45 4.13
N ASN A 46 0.47 -6.65 4.48
CA ASN A 46 1.87 -7.01 4.27
C ASN A 46 2.26 -7.02 2.78
N GLN A 47 1.39 -7.53 1.91
CA GLN A 47 1.60 -7.48 0.46
C GLN A 47 1.67 -6.04 -0.07
N PHE A 48 0.86 -5.13 0.49
CA PHE A 48 0.87 -3.72 0.11
C PHE A 48 2.14 -3.01 0.59
N LEU A 49 2.55 -3.24 1.84
CA LEU A 49 3.79 -2.71 2.40
C LEU A 49 5.02 -3.19 1.63
N SER A 50 5.09 -4.47 1.28
CA SER A 50 6.20 -5.03 0.49
C SER A 50 6.34 -4.33 -0.86
N LYS A 51 5.23 -4.00 -1.52
CA LYS A 51 5.28 -3.24 -2.78
C LYS A 51 5.66 -1.77 -2.59
N LEU A 52 5.24 -1.13 -1.50
CA LEU A 52 5.69 0.21 -1.17
C LEU A 52 7.21 0.25 -0.96
N THR A 53 7.76 -0.75 -0.27
CA THR A 53 9.22 -0.90 -0.12
C THR A 53 9.89 -1.03 -1.47
N HIS A 54 9.36 -1.84 -2.38
CA HIS A 54 9.92 -1.97 -3.73
C HIS A 54 9.92 -0.64 -4.52
N VAL A 55 8.86 0.17 -4.38
CA VAL A 55 8.79 1.52 -4.98
C VAL A 55 9.80 2.49 -4.36
N ALA A 56 10.14 2.31 -3.07
CA ALA A 56 11.12 3.16 -2.39
C ALA A 56 12.58 2.78 -2.67
N GLU A 57 12.85 1.52 -3.02
CA GLU A 57 14.18 0.99 -3.34
C GLU A 57 14.57 1.15 -4.82
N GLY A 58 13.59 1.24 -5.72
CA GLY A 58 13.78 1.41 -7.17
C GLY A 58 14.07 2.85 -7.56
#